data_AF-A0A2V8Y1I1-F1
#
_entry.id   AF-A0A2V8Y1I1-F1
#
_cell.length_a   1.000
_cell.length_b   1.000
_cell.length_c   1.000
_cell.angle_alpha   90.00
_cell.angle_beta   90.00
_cell.angle_gamma   90.00
#
_symmetry.space_group_name_H-M   'P 1'
#
loop_
_entity.id
_entity.type
_entity.pdbx_description
1 polymer ?
#
loop_
_entity_poly.entity_id
_entity_poly.type
_entity_poly.pdbx_seq_one_letter_code
_entity_poly.pdbx_strand_id
1 'polypeptide(L)'
;MVERWMQCGKPNCACATDRASQHGPYYQLSWKEKGKTVSRRLPAEHATLYRQSIANRQRLQSIIQQMHGVSQKAHRHLLPAEKQKKQR
;
A
#
# COMPACT_ATOMS: atom_id res chain seq x y z
N MET A 1 -0.96 -5.83 -1.49
CA MET A 1 -1.98 -6.86 -1.78
C MET A 1 -1.26 -8.18 -1.86
N VAL A 2 -1.88 -9.25 -1.35
CA VAL A 2 -1.26 -10.59 -1.34
C VAL A 2 -2.18 -11.56 -2.04
N GLU A 3 -1.63 -12.37 -2.95
CA GLU A 3 -2.36 -13.43 -3.63
C GLU A 3 -2.40 -14.70 -2.77
N ARG A 4 -3.55 -15.37 -2.74
CA ARG A 4 -3.79 -16.56 -1.94
C ARG A 4 -4.56 -17.60 -2.73
N TRP A 5 -4.06 -18.83 -2.63
CA TRP A 5 -4.70 -20.06 -3.08
C TRP A 5 -5.09 -20.83 -1.83
N MET A 6 -6.35 -21.22 -1.73
CA MET A 6 -6.94 -21.70 -0.49
C MET A 6 -7.76 -22.97 -0.68
N GLN A 7 -7.86 -23.75 0.39
CA GLN A 7 -8.74 -24.92 0.45
C GLN A 7 -10.17 -24.47 0.77
N CYS A 8 -11.17 -25.16 0.23
CA CYS A 8 -12.58 -24.83 0.49
C CYS A 8 -13.14 -25.45 1.78
N GLY A 9 -12.40 -26.34 2.44
CA GLY A 9 -12.81 -27.03 3.67
C GLY A 9 -13.78 -28.20 3.47
N LYS A 10 -14.16 -28.52 2.24
CA LYS A 10 -14.98 -29.71 1.94
C LYS A 10 -14.10 -30.96 1.92
N PRO A 11 -14.47 -32.04 2.64
CA PRO A 11 -13.62 -33.23 2.77
C PRO A 11 -13.39 -33.96 1.43
N ASN A 12 -14.36 -33.90 0.52
CA ASN A 12 -14.30 -34.59 -0.78
C ASN A 12 -13.78 -33.71 -1.92
N CYS A 13 -13.22 -32.53 -1.62
CA CYS A 13 -12.69 -31.65 -2.65
C CYS A 13 -11.20 -31.88 -2.89
N ALA A 14 -10.78 -31.96 -4.15
CA ALA A 14 -9.38 -32.16 -4.53
C ALA A 14 -8.43 -31.10 -3.91
N CYS A 15 -8.92 -29.88 -3.65
CA CYS A 15 -8.13 -28.83 -2.99
C CYS A 15 -7.62 -29.19 -1.59
N ALA A 16 -8.20 -30.21 -0.93
CA ALA A 16 -7.80 -30.65 0.40
C ALA A 16 -6.46 -31.40 0.39
N THR A 17 -6.17 -32.14 -0.68
CA THR A 17 -4.99 -33.01 -0.80
C THR A 17 -4.01 -32.50 -1.85
N ASP A 18 -4.51 -31.93 -2.95
CA ASP A 18 -3.69 -31.38 -4.02
C ASP A 18 -3.59 -29.85 -3.95
N ARG A 19 -2.34 -29.37 -3.93
CA ARG A 19 -2.03 -27.94 -3.89
C ARG A 19 -2.31 -27.24 -5.22
N ALA A 20 -2.21 -27.93 -6.35
CA ALA A 20 -2.56 -27.37 -7.66
C ALA A 20 -4.08 -27.17 -7.81
N SER A 21 -4.87 -28.01 -7.14
CA SER A 21 -6.33 -27.94 -7.09
C SER A 21 -6.87 -26.89 -6.10
N GLN A 22 -6.03 -26.06 -5.48
CA GLN A 22 -6.50 -25.02 -4.57
C GLN A 22 -7.34 -23.96 -5.28
N HIS A 23 -8.33 -23.43 -4.58
CA HIS A 23 -9.21 -22.39 -5.12
C HIS A 23 -8.54 -21.03 -5.07
N GLY A 24 -8.68 -20.26 -6.14
CA GLY A 24 -8.10 -18.94 -6.25
C GLY A 24 -7.94 -18.49 -7.70
N PRO A 25 -7.20 -17.39 -7.93
CA PRO A 25 -6.55 -16.59 -6.90
C PRO A 25 -7.53 -15.69 -6.14
N TYR A 26 -7.48 -15.74 -4.80
CA TYR A 26 -8.09 -14.72 -3.95
C TYR A 26 -7.04 -13.67 -3.59
N TYR A 27 -7.47 -12.41 -3.54
CA TYR A 27 -6.58 -11.31 -3.18
C TYR A 27 -6.91 -10.76 -1.81
N GLN A 28 -5.93 -10.70 -0.91
CA GLN A 28 -6.07 -10.02 0.36
C GLN A 28 -5.51 -8.59 0.26
N LEU A 29 -6.37 -7.63 0.56
CA LEU A 29 -6.03 -6.21 0.63
C LEU A 29 -6.12 -5.74 2.08
N SER A 30 -5.07 -5.08 2.55
CA SER A 30 -5.03 -4.47 3.87
C SER A 30 -4.69 -2.99 3.77
N TRP A 31 -5.40 -2.15 4.51
CA TRP A 31 -5.17 -0.70 4.60
C TRP A 31 -5.47 -0.20 6.01
N LYS A 32 -5.13 1.07 6.26
CA LYS A 32 -5.44 1.75 7.52
C LYS A 32 -6.74 2.53 7.38
N GLU A 33 -7.67 2.31 8.30
CA GLU A 33 -8.90 3.07 8.45
C GLU A 33 -8.99 3.54 9.90
N LYS A 34 -9.04 4.86 10.12
CA LYS A 34 -9.06 5.47 11.47
C LYS A 34 -7.99 4.88 12.42
N GLY A 35 -6.77 4.70 11.91
CA GLY A 35 -5.62 4.11 12.65
C GLY A 35 -5.62 2.58 12.77
N LYS A 36 -6.74 1.91 12.52
CA LYS A 36 -6.86 0.45 12.59
C LYS A 36 -6.52 -0.20 11.25
N THR A 37 -5.89 -1.37 11.28
CA THR A 37 -5.63 -2.15 10.07
C THR A 37 -6.89 -2.93 9.70
N VAL A 38 -7.49 -2.60 8.55
CA VAL A 38 -8.62 -3.34 7.98
C VAL A 38 -8.08 -4.24 6.88
N SER A 39 -8.52 -5.50 6.86
CA SER A 39 -8.17 -6.47 5.82
C SER A 39 -9.43 -7.03 5.18
N ARG A 40 -9.49 -7.04 3.85
CA ARG A 40 -10.60 -7.59 3.07
C ARG A 40 -10.07 -8.53 1.99
N ARG A 41 -10.88 -9.54 1.66
CA ARG A 41 -10.64 -10.43 0.52
C ARG A 41 -11.39 -9.89 -0.69
N LEU A 42 -10.76 -10.00 -1.84
CA LEU A 42 -11.26 -9.53 -3.12
C LEU A 42 -11.23 -10.70 -4.11
N PRO A 43 -12.30 -10.88 -4.91
CA PRO A 43 -12.25 -11.77 -6.06
C PRO A 43 -11.25 -11.26 -7.12
N ALA A 44 -10.80 -12.16 -7.98
CA ALA A 44 -9.81 -11.84 -9.02
C ALA A 44 -10.29 -10.74 -9.99
N GLU A 45 -11.59 -10.70 -10.29
CA GLU A 45 -12.18 -9.71 -11.20
C GLU A 45 -11.95 -8.26 -10.75
N HIS A 46 -11.95 -8.01 -9.44
CA HIS A 46 -11.73 -6.68 -8.88
C HIS A 46 -10.25 -6.37 -8.62
N ALA A 47 -9.37 -7.38 -8.66
CA ALA A 47 -7.97 -7.22 -8.27
C ALA A 47 -7.22 -6.21 -9.15
N THR A 48 -7.51 -6.18 -10.45
CA THR A 48 -6.86 -5.27 -11.40
C THR A 48 -7.10 -3.80 -11.05
N LEU A 49 -8.35 -3.44 -10.75
CA LEU A 49 -8.72 -2.07 -10.35
C LEU A 49 -7.96 -1.66 -9.08
N TYR A 50 -7.96 -2.52 -8.06
CA TYR A 50 -7.26 -2.24 -6.81
C TYR A 50 -5.74 -2.16 -6.98
N ARG A 51 -5.13 -2.98 -7.86
CA ARG A 51 -3.69 -2.89 -8.15
C ARG A 51 -3.33 -1.51 -8.69
N GLN A 52 -4.11 -0.98 -9.63
CA GLN A 52 -3.91 0.37 -10.18
C GLN A 52 -4.04 1.44 -9.09
N SER A 53 -5.09 1.38 -8.26
CA SER A 53 -5.28 2.34 -7.17
C SER A 53 -4.15 2.28 -6.13
N ILE A 54 -3.62 1.08 -5.82
CA ILE A 54 -2.47 0.91 -4.92
C ILE A 54 -1.22 1.58 -5.50
N ALA A 55 -0.94 1.35 -6.80
CA ALA A 55 0.20 1.96 -7.48
C ALA A 55 0.11 3.49 -7.48
N ASN A 56 -1.07 4.04 -7.78
CA ASN A 56 -1.32 5.48 -7.74
C ASN A 56 -1.10 6.05 -6.33
N ARG A 57 -1.60 5.38 -5.30
CA ARG A 57 -1.36 5.79 -3.91
C ARG A 57 0.13 5.80 -3.57
N GLN A 58 0.87 4.75 -3.94
CA GLN A 58 2.32 4.67 -3.69
C GLN A 58 3.06 5.82 -4.40
N ARG A 59 2.70 6.12 -5.65
CA ARG A 59 3.26 7.24 -6.40
C ARG A 59 2.97 8.58 -5.71
N LEU A 60 1.73 8.82 -5.30
CA LEU A 60 1.34 10.02 -4.58
C LEU A 60 2.16 10.19 -3.28
N GLN A 61 2.29 9.13 -2.48
CA GLN A 61 3.07 9.17 -1.25
C GLN A 61 4.54 9.48 -1.51
N SER A 62 5.12 8.90 -2.58
CA SER A 62 6.50 9.22 -2.98
C SER A 62 6.66 10.70 -3.34
N ILE A 63 5.72 11.28 -4.09
CA ILE A 63 5.76 12.69 -4.47
C ILE A 63 5.66 13.59 -3.23
N ILE A 64 4.73 13.30 -2.32
CA ILE A 64 4.58 14.04 -1.05
C ILE A 64 5.90 14.00 -0.25
N GLN A 65 6.52 12.82 -0.15
CA GLN A 65 7.80 12.68 0.55
C GLN A 65 8.93 13.50 -0.11
N GLN A 66 8.97 13.55 -1.44
CA GLN A 66 9.92 14.38 -2.17
C GLN A 66 9.69 15.87 -1.89
N MET A 67 8.43 16.32 -1.90
CA MET A 67 8.07 17.70 -1.59
C MET A 67 8.52 18.08 -0.17
N HIS A 68 8.24 17.22 0.82
CA HIS A 68 8.73 17.42 2.19
C HIS A 68 10.25 17.53 2.25
N GLY A 69 10.98 16.69 1.51
CA GLY A 69 12.43 16.75 1.42
C GLY A 69 12.93 18.08 0.84
N VAL A 70 12.27 18.61 -0.18
CA VAL A 70 12.60 19.94 -0.75
C VAL A 70 12.33 21.04 0.27
N SER A 71 11.18 21.02 0.95
CA SER A 71 10.84 22.00 1.98
C SER A 71 11.83 22.00 3.14
N GLN A 72 12.25 20.83 3.62
CA GLN A 72 13.27 20.72 4.68
C GLN A 72 14.63 21.28 4.25
N LYS A 73 15.06 21.01 3.01
CA LYS A 73 16.29 21.59 2.46
C LYS A 73 16.19 23.11 2.40
N ALA A 74 15.10 23.64 1.84
CA ALA A 74 14.87 25.09 1.77
C ALA A 74 14.90 25.73 3.17
N HIS A 75 14.22 25.13 4.14
CA HIS A 75 14.23 25.59 5.53
C HIS A 75 15.65 25.69 6.11
N ARG A 76 16.49 24.67 5.89
CA ARG A 76 17.89 24.66 6.34
C ARG A 76 18.72 25.82 5.76
N HIS A 77 18.43 26.24 4.53
CA HIS A 77 19.18 27.32 3.86
C HIS A 77 18.61 28.71 4.14
N LEU A 78 17.31 28.82 4.41
CA LEU A 78 16.65 30.11 4.68
C LEU A 78 16.89 30.62 6.11
N LEU A 79 16.89 29.73 7.13
CA LEU A 79 17.07 30.17 8.53
C LEU A 79 18.44 30.82 8.85
N PRO A 80 19.58 30.37 8.31
CA PRO A 80 20.85 31.06 8.51
C PRO A 80 20.89 32.45 7.87
N ALA A 81 20.27 32.61 6.69
CA ALA A 81 20.23 33.86 5.94
C ALA A 81 19.31 34.91 6.61
N GLU A 82 18.20 34.48 7.20
CA GLU A 82 17.27 35.33 7.95
C GLU A 82 17.89 35.84 9.26
N LYS A 83 18.67 35.02 9.98
CA LYS A 83 19.36 35.44 11.21
C LYS A 83 20.42 36.51 10.97
N GLN A 84 21.16 36.44 9.86
CA GLN A 84 22.16 37.45 9.49
C GLN A 84 21.54 38.79 9.06
N LYS A 85 20.36 38.78 8.45
CA LYS A 85 19.61 40.01 8.12
C LYS A 85 19.04 40.73 9.35
N LYS A 86 18.71 39.99 10.41
CA LYS A 86 18.16 40.56 11.66
C LYS A 86 19.21 41.11 12.62
N GLN A 87 20.49 40.82 12.38
CA GLN A 87 21.63 41.24 13.21
C GLN A 87 22.41 42.45 12.63
N ARG A 88 22.01 42.94 11.45
CA ARG A 88 22.52 44.18 10.83
C ARG A 88 21.45 45.25 10.90
#